data_AF-A0A948AKZ3-F1
#
_entry.id   AF-A0A948AKZ3-F1
#
_cell.length_a   1.000
_cell.length_b   1.000
_cell.length_c   1.000
_cell.angle_alpha   90.00
_cell.angle_beta   90.00
_cell.angle_gamma   90.00
#
_symmetry.space_group_name_H-M   'P 1'
#
loop_
_entity.id
_entity.type
_entity.pdbx_description
1 polymer ?
#
loop_
_entity_poly.entity_id
_entity_poly.type
_entity_poly.pdbx_seq_one_letter_code
_entity_poly.pdbx_strand_id
1 'polypeptide(L)' 'MPRRREVPKRVILPDPKFGSQEVAKFMNVVMN' A
#
# COMPACT_ATOMS: atom_id res chain seq x y z
N MET A 1 10.45 -10.76 -2.17
CA MET A 1 10.15 -12.05 -2.81
C MET A 1 10.81 -13.18 -2.05
N PRO A 2 10.04 -13.95 -1.29
CA PRO A 2 10.41 -15.23 -0.71
C PRO A 2 9.80 -16.39 -1.50
N ARG A 3 10.53 -17.51 -1.64
CA ARG A 3 9.99 -18.76 -2.22
C ARG A 3 9.41 -19.73 -1.18
N ARG A 4 9.67 -19.51 0.12
CA ARG A 4 9.27 -20.43 1.23
C ARG A 4 8.74 -19.72 2.49
N ARG A 5 8.64 -18.38 2.51
CA ARG A 5 8.13 -17.57 3.65
C ARG A 5 7.00 -16.67 3.16
N GLU A 6 6.10 -16.27 4.06
CA GLU A 6 5.14 -15.20 3.78
C GLU A 6 5.86 -13.85 3.59
N VAL A 7 5.50 -13.11 2.54
CA VAL A 7 5.99 -11.74 2.36
C VAL A 7 5.33 -10.88 3.44
N PRO A 8 6.10 -10.14 4.27
CA PRO A 8 5.49 -9.18 5.18
C PRO A 8 4.73 -8.12 4.36
N LYS A 9 3.48 -7.85 4.75
CA LYS A 9 2.70 -6.78 4.14
C LYS A 9 3.36 -5.44 4.43
N ARG A 10 3.50 -4.59 3.41
CA ARG A 10 4.04 -3.23 3.57
C ARG A 10 3.03 -2.36 4.28
N VAL A 11 3.49 -1.55 5.23
CA VAL A 11 2.68 -0.50 5.85
C VAL A 11 2.54 0.65 4.85
N ILE A 12 1.31 1.05 4.58
CA ILE A 12 0.99 2.14 3.65
C ILE A 12 0.62 3.35 4.51
N LEU A 13 1.29 4.47 4.27
CA LEU A 13 0.94 5.73 4.92
C LEU A 13 -0.44 6.20 4.42
N PRO A 14 -1.30 6.74 5.30
CA PRO A 14 -2.58 7.29 4.88
C PRO A 14 -2.36 8.46 3.93
N ASP A 15 -3.30 8.65 3.01
CA ASP A 15 -3.26 9.78 2.07
C ASP A 15 -3.24 11.12 2.84
N PRO A 16 -2.38 12.09 2.48
CA PRO A 16 -2.23 13.34 3.24
C PRO A 16 -3.46 14.26 3.13
N LYS A 17 -4.33 14.05 2.14
CA LYS A 17 -5.52 14.88 1.90
C LYS A 17 -6.78 14.25 2.51
N PHE A 18 -6.91 12.93 2.43
CA PHE A 18 -8.09 12.21 2.89
C PHE A 18 -7.88 11.35 4.13
N GLY A 19 -6.64 11.21 4.61
CA GLY A 19 -6.30 10.37 5.77
C GLY A 19 -6.63 8.88 5.59
N SER A 20 -7.06 8.47 4.40
CA SER A 20 -7.58 7.14 4.12
C SER A 20 -6.51 6.26 3.51
N GLN A 21 -6.37 5.05 4.07
CA GLN A 21 -5.49 4.01 3.51
C GLN A 21 -6.07 3.40 2.22
N GLU A 22 -7.38 3.50 1.99
CA GLU A 22 -8.02 2.97 0.77
C GLU A 22 -7.68 3.84 -0.43
N VAL A 23 -7.75 5.16 -0.25
CA VAL A 23 -7.38 6.14 -1.29
C VAL A 23 -5.88 6.05 -1.59
N ALA A 24 -5.04 5.93 -0.56
CA ALA A 24 -3.60 5.75 -0.75
C ALA A 24 -3.26 4.46 -1.52
N LYS A 25 -3.96 3.35 -1.26
CA LYS A 25 -3.82 2.10 -2.03
C LYS A 25 -4.25 2.26 -3.48
N PHE A 26 -5.38 2.92 -3.72
CA PHE A 26 -5.89 3.16 -5.06
C PHE A 26 -4.93 4.01 -5.89
N MET A 27 -4.47 5.14 -5.34
CA MET A 27 -3.52 6.03 -6.01
C MET A 27 -2.19 5.33 -6.33
N ASN A 28 -1.66 4.52 -5.40
CA ASN A 28 -0.42 3.76 -5.62
C ASN A 28 -0.53 2.69 -6.72
N VAL A 29 -1.73 2.19 -7.03
CA VAL A 29 -1.96 1.25 -8.14
C VAL A 29 -2.13 1.98 -9.47
N VAL A 30 -2.75 3.17 -9.46
CA VAL A 30 -2.99 3.98 -10.67
C VAL A 30 -1.73 4.70 -11.16
N MET A 31 -0.86 5.16 -10.25
CA MET A 31 0.37 5.90 -10.60
C MET A 31 1.56 4.99 -10.97
N ASN A 32 1.32 3.72 -11.30
CA ASN A 32 2.37 2.75 -11.57
C ASN A 32 2.98 2.89 -12.98
#